data_AF-A0A3R9HQP8-F1
#
_entry.id   AF-A0A3R9HQP8-F1
#
_cell.length_a   1.000
_cell.length_b   1.000
_cell.length_c   1.000
_cell.angle_alpha   90.00
_cell.angle_beta   90.00
_cell.angle_gamma   90.00
#
_symmetry.space_group_name_H-M   'P 1'
#
loop_
_entity.id
_entity.type
_entity.pdbx_description
1 polymer ?
#
loop_
_entity_poly.entity_id
_entity_poly.type
_entity_poly.pdbx_seq_one_letter_code
_entity_poly.pdbx_strand_id
1 'polypeptide(L)'
;MKRLIKSKLVQVLLLALTIIGLYFAYQAYRRNELTQFVMWSPRAKIASYEFMDDNKAVAVDWDNDAELKDAKEAKKYDNRIKVEVNTVTNGERFIVRQSYKLKSATYKYWVLEEDAVPYLKSNIPEQGEYWLLDVYDTKDGTIKQKTYDVFKMVREYNKDYIPIGVAESSNLLQSENEKDYLPIKMAVNSEPSAKTFIGIIDLTSGKILSETPSGKSGKEFYDVFKNTIKNRDNFEDIINQNDRLSNQNFTFDSSKFSFKELVENSQYPSLTSQYPKAFDILSKGLLSELYFLGKEDVRFKISFLNLVLPEGTNIFKDITIPAASSKDGQEHLVQSEEEFLQYYKSSTEGE
;
A
#
# COMPACT_ATOMS: atom_id res chain seq x y z
N MET A 1 24.33 36.37 -48.28
CA MET A 1 23.30 35.67 -47.46
C MET A 1 22.15 35.05 -48.26
N LYS A 2 21.46 35.76 -49.17
CA LYS A 2 20.30 35.21 -49.92
C LYS A 2 20.57 33.96 -50.80
N ARG A 3 21.80 33.72 -51.29
CA ARG A 3 22.17 32.51 -52.07
C ARG A 3 22.49 31.28 -51.20
N LEU A 4 23.00 31.46 -49.98
CA LEU A 4 23.37 30.37 -49.06
C LEU A 4 22.12 29.69 -48.46
N ILE A 5 21.06 30.46 -48.18
CA ILE A 5 19.78 29.97 -47.63
C ILE A 5 18.96 29.17 -48.67
N LYS A 6 19.29 29.27 -49.97
CA LYS A 6 18.66 28.47 -51.04
C LYS A 6 19.32 27.09 -51.23
N SER A 7 20.42 26.81 -50.55
CA SER A 7 21.05 25.49 -50.59
C SER A 7 20.20 24.50 -49.81
N LYS A 8 19.75 23.41 -50.47
CA LYS A 8 19.00 22.32 -49.84
C LYS A 8 19.72 21.77 -48.59
N LEU A 9 21.06 21.74 -48.62
CA LEU A 9 21.87 21.25 -47.50
C LEU A 9 21.82 22.19 -46.29
N VAL A 10 21.84 23.51 -46.51
CA VAL A 10 21.69 24.50 -45.44
C VAL A 10 20.28 24.46 -44.84
N GLN A 11 19.26 24.25 -45.67
CA GLN A 11 17.87 24.08 -45.21
C GLN A 11 17.68 22.81 -44.37
N VAL A 12 18.27 21.69 -44.79
CA VAL A 12 18.25 20.42 -44.03
C VAL A 12 18.99 20.57 -42.69
N LEU A 13 20.15 21.25 -42.67
CA LEU A 13 20.90 21.50 -41.43
C LEU A 13 20.10 22.39 -40.45
N LEU A 14 19.47 23.46 -40.95
CA LEU A 14 18.63 24.32 -40.12
C LEU A 14 17.41 23.57 -39.59
N LEU A 15 16.79 22.70 -40.39
CA LEU A 15 15.69 21.85 -39.93
C LEU A 15 16.15 20.88 -38.84
N ALA A 16 17.31 20.23 -39.02
CA ALA A 16 17.88 19.33 -38.03
C ALA A 16 18.19 20.06 -36.71
N LEU A 17 18.83 21.24 -36.77
CA LEU A 17 19.09 22.05 -35.58
C LEU A 17 17.80 22.52 -34.89
N THR A 18 16.76 22.82 -35.67
CA THR A 18 15.44 23.18 -35.12
C THR A 18 14.81 22.00 -34.37
N ILE A 19 14.84 20.80 -34.95
CA ILE A 19 14.32 19.58 -34.31
C ILE A 19 15.10 19.28 -33.03
N ILE A 20 16.43 19.39 -33.07
CA ILE A 20 17.29 19.21 -31.89
C ILE A 20 16.97 20.25 -30.82
N GLY A 21 16.81 21.53 -31.20
CA GLY A 21 16.45 22.60 -30.27
C GLY A 21 15.09 22.36 -29.62
N LEU A 22 14.07 21.97 -30.40
CA LEU A 22 12.75 21.61 -29.89
C LEU A 22 12.81 20.41 -28.94
N TYR A 23 13.63 19.39 -29.27
CA TYR A 23 13.84 18.23 -28.39
C TYR A 23 14.43 18.64 -27.04
N PHE A 24 15.49 19.46 -27.01
CA PHE A 24 16.06 19.93 -25.74
C PHE A 24 15.12 20.85 -24.97
N ALA A 25 14.37 21.71 -25.65
CA ALA A 25 13.35 22.56 -25.01
C ALA A 25 12.24 21.71 -24.37
N TYR A 26 11.77 20.67 -25.08
CA TYR A 26 10.79 19.72 -24.54
C TYR A 26 11.35 18.96 -23.34
N GLN A 27 12.59 18.46 -23.40
CA GLN A 27 13.22 17.77 -22.28
C GLN A 27 13.38 18.68 -21.05
N ALA A 28 13.77 19.94 -21.25
CA ALA A 28 13.88 20.91 -20.15
C ALA A 28 12.50 21.24 -19.54
N TYR A 29 11.48 21.44 -20.39
CA TYR A 29 10.10 21.61 -19.94
C TYR A 29 9.62 20.41 -19.14
N ARG A 30 9.77 19.20 -19.68
CA ARG A 30 9.33 17.94 -19.06
C ARG A 30 10.02 17.69 -17.73
N ARG A 31 11.33 17.96 -17.64
CA ARG A 31 12.07 17.91 -16.38
C ARG A 31 11.46 18.86 -15.35
N ASN A 32 11.29 20.14 -15.70
CA ASN A 32 10.72 21.13 -14.78
C ASN A 32 9.27 20.80 -14.37
N GLU A 33 8.47 20.29 -15.30
CA GLU A 33 7.09 19.86 -15.05
C GLU A 33 7.05 18.72 -14.02
N LEU A 34 7.95 17.76 -14.09
CA LEU A 34 7.93 16.56 -13.25
C LEU A 34 8.67 16.77 -11.92
N THR A 35 9.83 17.43 -11.92
CA THR A 35 10.68 17.56 -10.72
C THR A 35 10.19 18.60 -9.72
N GLN A 36 9.10 19.31 -10.02
CA GLN A 36 8.44 20.15 -9.03
C GLN A 36 7.77 19.32 -7.91
N PHE A 37 7.48 18.04 -8.17
CA PHE A 37 6.90 17.11 -7.20
C PHE A 37 8.00 16.27 -6.54
N VAL A 38 8.05 16.27 -5.21
CA VAL A 38 9.08 15.60 -4.41
C VAL A 38 8.58 14.31 -3.75
N MET A 39 7.27 14.17 -3.60
CA MET A 39 6.62 12.95 -3.08
C MET A 39 5.50 12.53 -4.03
N TRP A 40 5.53 11.27 -4.48
CA TRP A 40 4.56 10.76 -5.44
C TRP A 40 4.20 9.30 -5.16
N SER A 41 2.93 9.05 -4.84
CA SER A 41 2.29 7.74 -4.92
C SER A 41 1.27 7.76 -6.07
N PRO A 42 1.56 7.08 -7.20
CA PRO A 42 0.69 7.07 -8.38
C PRO A 42 -0.73 6.61 -8.08
N ARG A 43 -1.72 7.28 -8.67
CA ARG A 43 -3.11 6.82 -8.64
C ARG A 43 -3.21 5.46 -9.33
N ALA A 44 -3.97 4.57 -8.72
CA ALA A 44 -4.30 3.28 -9.30
C ALA A 44 -5.82 3.12 -9.38
N LYS A 45 -6.27 2.39 -10.39
CA LYS A 45 -7.66 1.95 -10.53
C LYS A 45 -7.70 0.44 -10.57
N ILE A 46 -8.82 -0.13 -10.14
CA ILE A 46 -9.05 -1.56 -10.30
C ILE A 46 -9.28 -1.84 -11.78
N ALA A 47 -8.39 -2.60 -12.39
CA ALA A 47 -8.52 -3.08 -13.77
C ALA A 47 -9.45 -4.30 -13.82
N SER A 48 -9.32 -5.20 -12.85
CA SER A 48 -10.15 -6.39 -12.69
C SER A 48 -10.09 -6.88 -11.24
N TYR A 49 -11.13 -7.59 -10.81
CA TYR A 49 -11.14 -8.26 -9.51
C TYR A 49 -11.95 -9.56 -9.56
N GLU A 50 -11.65 -10.51 -8.68
CA GLU A 50 -12.40 -11.75 -8.50
C GLU A 50 -12.42 -12.14 -7.01
N PHE A 51 -13.62 -12.33 -6.45
CA PHE A 51 -13.80 -12.86 -5.10
C PHE A 51 -13.62 -14.38 -5.06
N MET A 52 -13.15 -14.90 -3.93
CA MET A 52 -12.97 -16.33 -3.69
C MET A 52 -13.42 -16.73 -2.28
N ASP A 53 -13.62 -18.04 -2.09
CA ASP A 53 -14.00 -18.69 -0.83
C ASP A 53 -15.15 -17.94 -0.10
N ASP A 54 -16.31 -17.83 -0.76
CA ASP A 54 -17.49 -17.14 -0.23
C ASP A 54 -17.23 -15.70 0.24
N ASN A 55 -16.45 -14.95 -0.55
CA ASN A 55 -16.03 -13.56 -0.32
C ASN A 55 -15.05 -13.35 0.83
N LYS A 56 -14.37 -14.40 1.31
CA LYS A 56 -13.29 -14.27 2.31
C LYS A 56 -11.99 -13.73 1.73
N ALA A 57 -11.82 -13.71 0.42
CA ALA A 57 -10.72 -12.98 -0.21
C ALA A 57 -11.11 -12.44 -1.57
N VAL A 58 -10.33 -11.47 -2.06
CA VAL A 58 -10.50 -10.90 -3.39
C VAL A 58 -9.14 -10.65 -4.04
N ALA A 59 -8.97 -11.20 -5.25
CA ALA A 59 -7.83 -10.89 -6.11
C ALA A 59 -8.14 -9.61 -6.87
N VAL A 60 -7.21 -8.66 -6.91
CA VAL A 60 -7.38 -7.36 -7.55
C VAL A 60 -6.15 -7.03 -8.38
N ASP A 61 -6.38 -6.64 -9.63
CA ASP A 61 -5.37 -6.08 -10.52
C ASP A 61 -5.44 -4.55 -10.50
N TRP A 62 -4.32 -3.90 -10.21
CA TRP A 62 -4.21 -2.44 -10.15
C TRP A 62 -3.54 -1.86 -11.40
N ASP A 63 -4.27 -1.04 -12.15
CA ASP A 63 -3.72 -0.20 -13.21
C ASP A 63 -3.26 1.15 -12.65
N ASN A 64 -1.96 1.38 -12.66
CA ASN A 64 -1.32 2.65 -12.29
C ASN A 64 -0.38 3.19 -13.38
N ASP A 65 -0.41 2.61 -14.59
CA ASP A 65 0.62 2.83 -15.61
C ASP A 65 0.75 4.30 -16.01
N ALA A 66 -0.39 4.99 -16.09
CA ALA A 66 -0.46 6.38 -16.52
C ALA A 66 0.39 7.32 -15.67
N GLU A 67 0.38 7.17 -14.34
CA GLU A 67 1.16 8.04 -13.44
C GLU A 67 2.46 7.41 -12.98
N LEU A 68 2.56 6.08 -12.94
CA LEU A 68 3.78 5.39 -12.54
C LEU A 68 4.94 5.70 -13.50
N LYS A 69 4.65 5.80 -14.80
CA LYS A 69 5.65 6.17 -15.81
C LYS A 69 6.24 7.55 -15.54
N ASP A 70 5.38 8.53 -15.25
CA ASP A 70 5.76 9.92 -14.99
C ASP A 70 6.54 10.05 -13.68
N ALA A 71 6.10 9.35 -12.62
CA ALA A 71 6.81 9.32 -11.34
C ALA A 71 8.21 8.69 -11.48
N LYS A 72 8.33 7.58 -12.23
CA LYS A 72 9.63 6.95 -12.53
C LYS A 72 10.53 7.85 -13.39
N GLU A 73 9.96 8.59 -14.34
CA GLU A 73 10.68 9.58 -15.14
C GLU A 73 11.19 10.73 -14.27
N ALA A 74 10.34 11.29 -13.39
CA ALA A 74 10.70 12.33 -12.45
C ALA A 74 11.90 11.91 -11.58
N LYS A 75 11.85 10.71 -11.00
CA LYS A 75 12.91 10.15 -10.15
C LYS A 75 14.25 10.00 -10.88
N LYS A 76 14.25 9.76 -12.21
CA LYS A 76 15.49 9.74 -13.01
C LYS A 76 16.11 11.13 -13.17
N TYR A 77 15.29 12.18 -13.17
CA TYR A 77 15.77 13.56 -13.27
C TYR A 77 16.26 14.14 -11.93
N ASP A 78 15.68 13.67 -10.82
CA ASP A 78 16.04 14.06 -9.46
C ASP A 78 15.82 12.88 -8.49
N ASN A 79 16.93 12.33 -7.97
CA ASN A 79 16.91 11.16 -7.08
C ASN A 79 16.30 11.46 -5.69
N ARG A 80 16.11 12.74 -5.33
CA ARG A 80 15.46 13.16 -4.08
C ARG A 80 13.95 12.94 -4.10
N ILE A 81 13.38 12.69 -5.28
CA ILE A 81 11.95 12.43 -5.43
C ILE A 81 11.63 11.05 -4.86
N LYS A 82 10.79 11.05 -3.83
CA LYS A 82 10.27 9.83 -3.22
C LYS A 82 9.07 9.33 -4.02
N VAL A 83 9.26 8.20 -4.68
CA VAL A 83 8.20 7.46 -5.36
C VAL A 83 7.85 6.24 -4.52
N GLU A 84 6.61 6.19 -4.06
CA GLU A 84 6.05 5.03 -3.35
C GLU A 84 5.10 4.29 -4.28
N VAL A 85 5.31 2.98 -4.41
CA VAL A 85 4.42 2.08 -5.14
C VAL A 85 3.75 1.17 -4.12
N ASN A 86 2.48 0.85 -4.34
CA ASN A 86 1.69 -0.06 -3.48
C ASN A 86 1.42 0.44 -2.05
N THR A 87 0.98 1.69 -1.94
CA THR A 87 0.44 2.25 -0.69
C THR A 87 -1.01 1.82 -0.47
N VAL A 88 -1.20 0.50 -0.30
CA VAL A 88 -2.51 -0.17 -0.15
C VAL A 88 -2.50 -1.09 1.06
N THR A 89 -3.58 -1.03 1.82
CA THR A 89 -3.85 -1.87 3.00
C THR A 89 -5.28 -2.39 2.95
N ASN A 90 -5.59 -3.40 3.74
CA ASN A 90 -6.92 -3.97 3.87
C ASN A 90 -7.24 -4.24 5.34
N GLY A 91 -8.54 -4.21 5.64
CA GLY A 91 -9.11 -4.70 6.88
C GLY A 91 -10.14 -5.78 6.58
N GLU A 92 -11.02 -6.04 7.54
CA GLU A 92 -12.05 -7.05 7.37
C GLU A 92 -13.03 -6.72 6.23
N ARG A 93 -13.37 -5.43 6.04
CA ARG A 93 -14.36 -5.01 5.04
C ARG A 93 -13.84 -4.04 3.99
N PHE A 94 -12.85 -3.21 4.30
CA PHE A 94 -12.35 -2.22 3.34
C PHE A 94 -10.95 -2.55 2.86
N ILE A 95 -10.73 -2.34 1.56
CA ILE A 95 -9.39 -2.12 1.01
C ILE A 95 -9.20 -0.61 0.92
N VAL A 96 -8.09 -0.10 1.43
CA VAL A 96 -7.78 1.32 1.46
C VAL A 96 -6.48 1.58 0.72
N ARG A 97 -6.54 2.43 -0.29
CA ARG A 97 -5.38 2.85 -1.06
C ARG A 97 -5.21 4.35 -0.97
N GLN A 98 -4.02 4.79 -0.64
CA GLN A 98 -3.66 6.21 -0.73
C GLN A 98 -2.96 6.49 -2.07
N SER A 99 -3.13 7.70 -2.56
CA SER A 99 -2.35 8.24 -3.67
C SER A 99 -2.10 9.72 -3.45
N TYR A 100 -0.94 10.20 -3.87
CA TYR A 100 -0.60 11.61 -3.67
C TYR A 100 0.43 12.06 -4.70
N LYS A 101 0.42 13.35 -5.00
CA LYS A 101 1.45 14.01 -5.80
C LYS A 101 1.69 15.37 -5.19
N LEU A 102 2.84 15.52 -4.54
CA LEU A 102 3.13 16.62 -3.63
C LEU A 102 4.47 17.27 -3.98
N LYS A 103 4.49 18.60 -3.98
CA LYS A 103 5.68 19.45 -4.14
C LYS A 103 6.46 19.61 -2.86
N SER A 104 5.87 19.19 -1.75
CA SER A 104 6.48 19.22 -0.43
C SER A 104 6.40 17.87 0.26
N ALA A 105 7.37 17.59 1.12
CA ALA A 105 7.39 16.39 1.92
C ALA A 105 6.44 16.47 3.12
N THR A 106 5.74 15.38 3.42
CA THR A 106 4.84 15.29 4.57
C THR A 106 5.57 14.82 5.83
N TYR A 107 6.73 14.19 5.67
CA TYR A 107 7.66 13.77 6.73
C TYR A 107 9.09 13.71 6.20
N LYS A 108 10.08 13.65 7.12
CA LYS A 108 11.50 13.53 6.75
C LYS A 108 11.77 12.15 6.17
N TYR A 109 12.21 12.06 4.92
CA TYR A 109 12.62 10.81 4.28
C TYR A 109 14.05 10.82 3.74
N TRP A 110 14.73 11.96 3.81
CA TRP A 110 16.15 12.10 3.44
C TRP A 110 17.06 11.87 4.64
N VAL A 111 18.24 11.33 4.36
CA VAL A 111 19.29 11.09 5.37
C VAL A 111 20.21 12.31 5.47
N LEU A 112 20.70 12.81 4.33
CA LEU A 112 21.60 13.96 4.24
C LEU A 112 20.80 15.25 4.11
N GLU A 113 21.22 16.31 4.80
CA GLU A 113 20.52 17.61 4.75
C GLU A 113 20.65 18.31 3.40
N GLU A 114 21.65 17.98 2.59
CA GLU A 114 21.76 18.47 1.20
C GLU A 114 20.66 17.94 0.27
N ASP A 115 20.05 16.80 0.63
CA ASP A 115 18.93 16.20 -0.09
C ASP A 115 17.56 16.72 0.41
N ALA A 116 17.57 17.69 1.34
CA ALA A 116 16.34 18.20 1.93
C ALA A 116 15.42 18.83 0.88
N VAL A 117 14.13 18.53 1.01
CA VAL A 117 13.06 19.15 0.23
C VAL A 117 12.12 19.92 1.18
N PRO A 118 11.35 20.90 0.69
CA PRO A 118 10.43 21.66 1.54
C PRO A 118 9.41 20.76 2.23
N TYR A 119 9.10 21.03 3.50
CA TYR A 119 7.97 20.39 4.18
C TYR A 119 6.63 21.02 3.78
N LEU A 120 5.58 20.20 3.80
CA LEU A 120 4.21 20.63 3.57
C LEU A 120 3.80 21.67 4.61
N LYS A 121 3.28 22.82 4.14
CA LYS A 121 3.03 24.00 5.00
C LYS A 121 1.58 24.26 5.34
N SER A 122 0.65 23.62 4.65
CA SER A 122 -0.77 23.86 4.86
C SER A 122 -1.61 22.66 4.45
N ASN A 123 -2.89 22.67 4.83
CA ASN A 123 -3.90 21.74 4.33
C ASN A 123 -4.58 22.23 3.05
N ILE A 124 -3.96 23.16 2.32
CA ILE A 124 -4.45 23.67 1.03
C ILE A 124 -3.47 23.20 -0.04
N PRO A 125 -3.91 22.34 -0.98
CA PRO A 125 -3.02 21.86 -2.04
C PRO A 125 -2.67 23.00 -3.00
N GLU A 126 -1.41 23.04 -3.43
CA GLU A 126 -1.01 23.90 -4.55
C GLU A 126 -1.54 23.36 -5.88
N GLN A 127 -1.47 24.20 -6.93
CA GLN A 127 -1.85 23.77 -8.27
C GLN A 127 -1.07 22.52 -8.70
N GLY A 128 -1.83 21.48 -9.05
CA GLY A 128 -1.31 20.19 -9.48
C GLY A 128 -1.08 19.18 -8.35
N GLU A 129 -1.15 19.61 -7.08
CA GLU A 129 -1.07 18.70 -5.94
C GLU A 129 -2.40 18.02 -5.65
N TYR A 130 -2.32 16.79 -5.14
CA TYR A 130 -3.44 16.09 -4.53
C TYR A 130 -2.95 15.10 -3.49
N TRP A 131 -3.84 14.76 -2.56
CA TRP A 131 -3.70 13.60 -1.68
C TRP A 131 -5.07 12.98 -1.48
N LEU A 132 -5.23 11.78 -2.01
CA LEU A 132 -6.48 11.04 -2.05
C LEU A 132 -6.38 9.76 -1.23
N LEU A 133 -7.50 9.40 -0.62
CA LEU A 133 -7.72 8.12 0.04
C LEU A 133 -8.90 7.43 -0.64
N ASP A 134 -8.60 6.42 -1.46
CA ASP A 134 -9.59 5.56 -2.09
C ASP A 134 -9.95 4.42 -1.15
N VAL A 135 -11.22 4.38 -0.74
CA VAL A 135 -11.77 3.36 0.14
C VAL A 135 -12.71 2.47 -0.68
N TYR A 136 -12.38 1.19 -0.73
CA TYR A 136 -13.09 0.17 -1.49
C TYR A 136 -13.85 -0.72 -0.51
N ASP A 137 -15.17 -0.56 -0.45
CA ASP A 137 -16.06 -1.40 0.34
C ASP A 137 -16.26 -2.74 -0.36
N THR A 138 -15.88 -3.84 0.30
CA THR A 138 -15.97 -5.20 -0.26
C THR A 138 -17.26 -5.93 0.12
N LYS A 139 -18.18 -5.23 0.80
CA LYS A 139 -19.44 -5.81 1.28
C LYS A 139 -20.25 -6.46 0.15
N ASP A 140 -20.87 -7.59 0.49
CA ASP A 140 -21.77 -8.37 -0.37
C ASP A 140 -21.09 -8.92 -1.65
N GLY A 141 -19.78 -9.16 -1.62
CA GLY A 141 -19.04 -9.72 -2.77
C GLY A 141 -18.94 -8.75 -3.95
N THR A 142 -18.96 -7.44 -3.66
CA THR A 142 -18.81 -6.38 -4.66
C THR A 142 -17.78 -5.38 -4.18
N ILE A 143 -17.13 -4.67 -5.11
CA ILE A 143 -16.24 -3.56 -4.74
C ILE A 143 -16.91 -2.23 -5.08
N LYS A 144 -17.12 -1.38 -4.06
CA LYS A 144 -17.64 -0.02 -4.23
C LYS A 144 -16.61 0.99 -3.74
N GLN A 145 -16.13 1.84 -4.66
CA GLN A 145 -15.14 2.86 -4.36
C GLN A 145 -15.78 4.15 -3.85
N LYS A 146 -15.17 4.75 -2.82
CA LYS A 146 -15.37 6.13 -2.41
C LYS A 146 -14.03 6.80 -2.20
N THR A 147 -13.84 7.96 -2.83
CA THR A 147 -12.59 8.73 -2.75
C THR A 147 -12.75 9.89 -1.79
N TYR A 148 -11.79 10.06 -0.88
CA TYR A 148 -11.69 11.18 0.02
C TYR A 148 -10.46 12.02 -0.27
N ASP A 149 -10.58 13.33 -0.13
CA ASP A 149 -9.47 14.27 -0.23
C ASP A 149 -8.89 14.51 1.17
N VAL A 150 -7.64 14.11 1.39
CA VAL A 150 -6.97 14.17 2.69
C VAL A 150 -6.77 15.61 3.16
N PHE A 151 -6.44 16.53 2.26
CA PHE A 151 -6.34 17.95 2.58
C PHE A 151 -7.66 18.51 3.07
N LYS A 152 -8.75 18.18 2.38
CA LYS A 152 -10.11 18.58 2.76
C LYS A 152 -10.53 17.98 4.10
N MET A 153 -10.33 16.67 4.30
CA MET A 153 -10.67 15.99 5.55
C MET A 153 -9.98 16.64 6.76
N VAL A 154 -8.67 16.89 6.66
CA VAL A 154 -7.93 17.55 7.74
C VAL A 154 -8.42 18.97 7.97
N ARG A 155 -8.66 19.74 6.90
CA ARG A 155 -9.15 21.12 7.01
C ARG A 155 -10.54 21.23 7.64
N GLU A 156 -11.43 20.28 7.34
CA GLU A 156 -12.76 20.20 7.93
C GLU A 156 -12.72 19.79 9.42
N TYR A 157 -11.77 18.94 9.80
CA TYR A 157 -11.53 18.58 11.19
C TYR A 157 -10.92 19.73 11.99
N ASN A 158 -9.84 20.33 11.47
CA ASN A 158 -9.20 21.51 12.03
C ASN A 158 -8.43 22.28 10.95
N LYS A 159 -8.88 23.51 10.69
CA LYS A 159 -8.31 24.38 9.65
C LYS A 159 -6.82 24.71 9.84
N ASP A 160 -6.32 24.64 11.07
CA ASP A 160 -4.94 25.00 11.42
C ASP A 160 -4.00 23.77 11.36
N TYR A 161 -4.54 22.57 11.11
CA TYR A 161 -3.75 21.33 11.06
C TYR A 161 -3.28 21.01 9.65
N ILE A 162 -2.13 20.35 9.55
CA ILE A 162 -1.48 19.92 8.32
C ILE A 162 -1.41 18.38 8.33
N PRO A 163 -1.83 17.68 7.25
CA PRO A 163 -1.68 16.23 7.16
C PRO A 163 -0.19 15.83 7.10
N ILE A 164 0.20 14.84 7.89
CA ILE A 164 1.56 14.26 7.89
C ILE A 164 1.58 12.87 7.24
N GLY A 165 0.58 12.04 7.54
CA GLY A 165 0.55 10.67 7.03
C GLY A 165 -0.74 9.97 7.41
N VAL A 166 -1.25 9.16 6.51
CA VAL A 166 -2.31 8.20 6.79
C VAL A 166 -1.65 6.86 7.09
N ALA A 167 -2.21 6.06 8.00
CA ALA A 167 -1.68 4.74 8.29
C ALA A 167 -1.79 3.80 7.06
N GLU A 168 -0.76 2.98 6.85
CA GLU A 168 -0.63 2.08 5.69
C GLU A 168 -0.53 0.60 6.07
N SER A 169 -0.84 0.25 7.32
CA SER A 169 -0.78 -1.14 7.80
C SER A 169 -2.18 -1.69 8.08
N SER A 170 -2.41 -2.95 7.75
CA SER A 170 -3.67 -3.66 8.03
C SER A 170 -3.91 -3.78 9.53
N ASN A 171 -2.85 -3.96 10.31
CA ASN A 171 -2.89 -3.97 11.78
C ASN A 171 -3.32 -2.63 12.41
N LEU A 172 -3.28 -1.52 11.65
CA LEU A 172 -3.76 -0.21 12.09
C LEU A 172 -5.20 0.07 11.66
N LEU A 173 -5.79 -0.79 10.83
CA LEU A 173 -7.20 -0.71 10.48
C LEU A 173 -7.98 -1.56 11.48
N GLN A 174 -8.78 -0.90 12.32
CA GLN A 174 -9.57 -1.60 13.34
C GLN A 174 -11.06 -1.42 13.09
N SER A 175 -11.80 -2.50 13.34
CA SER A 175 -13.24 -2.56 13.22
C SER A 175 -13.88 -2.41 14.60
N GLU A 176 -14.89 -1.55 14.73
CA GLU A 176 -15.67 -1.38 15.95
C GLU A 176 -17.10 -0.97 15.57
N ASN A 177 -18.11 -1.65 16.12
CA ASN A 177 -19.53 -1.32 15.87
C ASN A 177 -19.87 -1.24 14.37
N GLU A 178 -19.44 -2.25 13.59
CA GLU A 178 -19.63 -2.36 12.13
C GLU A 178 -18.98 -1.24 11.30
N LYS A 179 -18.07 -0.47 11.90
CA LYS A 179 -17.30 0.59 11.25
C LYS A 179 -15.82 0.29 11.35
N ASP A 180 -15.12 0.69 10.30
CA ASP A 180 -13.67 0.52 10.23
C ASP A 180 -12.99 1.88 10.26
N TYR A 181 -11.87 1.90 10.97
CA TYR A 181 -11.19 3.11 11.38
C TYR A 181 -9.72 3.04 11.01
N LEU A 182 -9.18 4.15 10.48
CA LEU A 182 -7.78 4.25 10.08
C LEU A 182 -7.11 5.49 10.67
N PRO A 183 -5.99 5.35 11.39
CA PRO A 183 -5.29 6.49 11.97
C PRO A 183 -4.73 7.46 10.92
N ILE A 184 -4.76 8.75 11.26
CA ILE A 184 -4.12 9.82 10.50
C ILE A 184 -3.32 10.73 11.44
N LYS A 185 -2.06 10.96 11.09
CA LYS A 185 -1.16 11.87 11.80
C LYS A 185 -1.24 13.27 11.19
N MET A 186 -1.32 14.27 12.05
CA MET A 186 -1.40 15.69 11.69
C MET A 186 -0.47 16.53 12.57
N ALA A 187 -0.07 17.72 12.11
CA ALA A 187 0.69 18.70 12.88
C ALA A 187 0.02 20.07 12.91
N VAL A 188 0.34 20.86 13.94
CA VAL A 188 -0.13 22.25 14.10
C VAL A 188 0.58 23.25 13.21
N ASN A 189 1.74 22.91 12.67
CA ASN A 189 2.51 23.70 11.71
C ASN A 189 3.55 22.82 11.01
N SER A 190 4.34 23.40 10.09
CA SER A 190 5.34 22.70 9.29
C SER A 190 6.72 22.60 9.92
N GLU A 191 6.89 23.03 11.16
CA GLU A 191 8.18 22.97 11.83
C GLU A 191 8.53 21.51 12.15
N PRO A 192 9.80 21.09 12.01
CA PRO A 192 10.21 19.71 12.32
C PRO A 192 9.91 19.28 13.76
N SER A 193 9.84 20.23 14.70
CA SER A 193 9.52 20.02 16.12
C SER A 193 8.03 20.22 16.45
N ALA A 194 7.18 20.37 15.43
CA ALA A 194 5.76 20.61 15.63
C ALA A 194 5.11 19.54 16.49
N LYS A 195 4.20 19.97 17.37
CA LYS A 195 3.34 19.05 18.10
C LYS A 195 2.47 18.28 17.10
N THR A 196 2.50 16.95 17.21
CA THR A 196 1.70 16.07 16.34
C THR A 196 0.52 15.47 17.10
N PHE A 197 -0.55 15.21 16.37
CA PHE A 197 -1.79 14.63 16.86
C PHE A 197 -2.17 13.45 15.96
N ILE A 198 -2.85 12.47 16.53
CA ILE A 198 -3.32 11.29 15.80
C ILE A 198 -4.84 11.28 15.91
N GLY A 199 -5.50 11.58 14.79
CA GLY A 199 -6.94 11.40 14.64
C GLY A 199 -7.24 10.03 14.04
N ILE A 200 -8.52 9.74 13.90
CA ILE A 200 -9.04 8.49 13.34
C ILE A 200 -10.01 8.81 12.20
N ILE A 201 -9.75 8.29 11.02
CA ILE A 201 -10.66 8.38 9.87
C ILE A 201 -11.73 7.29 10.02
N ASP A 202 -13.00 7.66 10.10
CA ASP A 202 -14.12 6.74 9.88
C ASP A 202 -14.21 6.49 8.37
N LEU A 203 -13.87 5.27 7.92
CA LEU A 203 -13.75 4.93 6.49
C LEU A 203 -15.10 4.99 5.75
N THR A 204 -16.22 4.85 6.47
CA THR A 204 -17.56 4.93 5.89
C THR A 204 -17.96 6.38 5.61
N SER A 205 -17.68 7.29 6.56
CA SER A 205 -18.07 8.70 6.43
C SER A 205 -17.02 9.57 5.74
N GLY A 206 -15.73 9.24 5.90
CA GLY A 206 -14.60 10.07 5.51
C GLY A 206 -14.31 11.22 6.48
N LYS A 207 -14.83 11.16 7.71
CA LYS A 207 -14.60 12.18 8.73
C LYS A 207 -13.50 11.75 9.68
N ILE A 208 -12.71 12.71 10.12
CA ILE A 208 -11.72 12.51 11.19
C ILE A 208 -12.41 12.72 12.54
N LEU A 209 -12.16 11.80 13.47
CA LEU A 209 -12.60 11.82 14.85
C LEU A 209 -11.38 11.87 15.77
N SER A 210 -11.54 12.42 16.97
CA SER A 210 -10.51 12.35 18.01
C SER A 210 -10.41 10.96 18.64
N GLU A 211 -11.54 10.28 18.75
CA GLU A 211 -11.70 8.96 19.37
C GLU A 211 -12.84 8.19 18.68
N THR A 212 -12.82 6.86 18.78
CA THR A 212 -13.92 6.00 18.34
C THR A 212 -15.11 6.09 19.31
N PRO A 213 -16.30 5.56 18.97
CA PRO A 213 -17.44 5.53 19.88
C PRO A 213 -17.16 4.84 21.22
N SER A 214 -16.26 3.84 21.28
CA SER A 214 -15.80 3.22 22.52
C SER A 214 -14.77 4.03 23.32
N GLY A 215 -14.35 5.20 22.80
CA GLY A 215 -13.37 6.08 23.43
C GLY A 215 -11.91 5.74 23.12
N LYS A 216 -11.63 4.84 22.17
CA LYS A 216 -10.25 4.54 21.74
C LYS A 216 -9.69 5.69 20.93
N SER A 217 -8.52 6.19 21.32
CA SER A 217 -7.79 7.22 20.58
C SER A 217 -6.91 6.63 19.46
N GLY A 218 -6.56 7.46 18.47
CA GLY A 218 -5.65 7.03 17.41
C GLY A 218 -4.26 6.65 17.93
N LYS A 219 -3.85 7.16 19.09
CA LYS A 219 -2.58 6.75 19.75
C LYS A 219 -2.63 5.30 20.20
N GLU A 220 -3.76 4.85 20.74
CA GLU A 220 -3.92 3.45 21.19
C GLU A 220 -3.81 2.48 20.02
N PHE A 221 -4.32 2.83 18.83
CA PHE A 221 -4.14 2.03 17.63
C PHE A 221 -2.66 1.81 17.30
N TYR A 222 -1.84 2.86 17.38
CA TYR A 222 -0.40 2.76 17.18
C TYR A 222 0.32 1.99 18.29
N ASP A 223 -0.13 2.08 19.54
CA ASP A 223 0.46 1.35 20.64
C ASP A 223 0.19 -0.17 20.49
N VAL A 224 -1.01 -0.56 20.07
CA VAL A 224 -1.34 -1.95 19.68
C VAL A 224 -0.43 -2.41 18.53
N PHE A 225 -0.37 -1.64 17.45
CA PHE A 225 0.47 -1.97 16.29
C PHE A 225 1.95 -2.16 16.63
N LYS A 226 2.52 -1.27 17.47
CA LYS A 226 3.90 -1.40 17.93
C LYS A 226 4.14 -2.66 18.73
N ASN A 227 3.18 -3.06 19.56
CA ASN A 227 3.27 -4.30 20.33
C ASN A 227 3.22 -5.52 19.40
N THR A 228 2.30 -5.54 18.42
CA THR A 228 2.21 -6.61 17.41
C THR A 228 3.54 -6.78 16.66
N ILE A 229 4.12 -5.70 16.11
CA ILE A 229 5.42 -5.77 15.41
C ILE A 229 6.53 -6.25 16.34
N LYS A 230 6.57 -5.75 17.57
CA LYS A 230 7.62 -6.10 18.53
C LYS A 230 7.57 -7.58 18.88
N ASN A 231 6.38 -8.13 19.01
CA ASN A 231 6.17 -9.50 19.45
C ASN A 231 6.20 -10.52 18.31
N ARG A 232 5.99 -10.08 17.05
CA ARG A 232 5.88 -10.96 15.88
C ARG A 232 4.85 -12.07 16.11
N ASP A 233 3.69 -11.67 16.61
CA ASP A 233 2.70 -12.55 17.20
C ASP A 233 1.51 -12.86 16.28
N ASN A 234 1.44 -12.26 15.09
CA ASN A 234 0.40 -12.58 14.11
C ASN A 234 0.76 -13.83 13.26
N PHE A 235 -0.25 -14.38 12.58
CA PHE A 235 -0.11 -15.61 11.81
C PHE A 235 1.00 -15.50 10.75
N GLU A 236 1.01 -14.41 9.98
CA GLU A 236 1.98 -14.21 8.90
C GLU A 236 3.43 -14.08 9.43
N ASP A 237 3.65 -13.38 10.53
CA ASP A 237 4.99 -13.23 11.13
C ASP A 237 5.52 -14.57 11.66
N ILE A 238 4.64 -15.39 12.25
CA ILE A 238 5.00 -16.70 12.78
C ILE A 238 5.32 -17.67 11.63
N ILE A 239 4.47 -17.73 10.60
CA ILE A 239 4.69 -18.65 9.48
C ILE A 239 5.93 -18.26 8.66
N ASN A 240 6.21 -16.95 8.54
CA ASN A 240 7.39 -16.44 7.85
C ASN A 240 8.71 -16.62 8.62
N GLN A 241 8.70 -17.16 9.85
CA GLN A 241 9.92 -17.65 10.51
C GLN A 241 10.60 -18.75 9.67
N ASN A 242 9.82 -19.46 8.85
CA ASN A 242 10.28 -20.55 8.01
C ASN A 242 10.87 -20.03 6.68
N ASP A 243 12.09 -20.44 6.36
CA ASP A 243 12.75 -20.08 5.10
C ASP A 243 12.04 -20.66 3.86
N ARG A 244 11.21 -21.69 4.05
CA ARG A 244 10.37 -22.30 3.01
C ARG A 244 9.39 -21.32 2.38
N LEU A 245 8.91 -20.32 3.11
CA LEU A 245 8.03 -19.28 2.56
C LEU A 245 8.82 -18.11 2.01
N SER A 246 9.87 -17.64 2.72
CA SER A 246 10.65 -16.48 2.28
C SER A 246 11.38 -16.68 0.95
N ASN A 247 11.75 -17.94 0.64
CA ASN A 247 12.39 -18.32 -0.62
C ASN A 247 11.43 -18.47 -1.82
N GLN A 248 10.11 -18.32 -1.63
CA GLN A 248 9.15 -18.47 -2.71
C GLN A 248 9.06 -17.24 -3.61
N ASN A 249 8.56 -17.43 -4.84
CA ASN A 249 8.31 -16.35 -5.80
C ASN A 249 7.03 -15.54 -5.50
N PHE A 250 6.64 -15.45 -4.23
CA PHE A 250 5.50 -14.68 -3.77
C PHE A 250 5.80 -13.97 -2.45
N THR A 251 4.96 -12.99 -2.10
CA THR A 251 4.88 -12.39 -0.77
C THR A 251 3.58 -12.84 -0.11
N PHE A 252 3.65 -13.06 1.20
CA PHE A 252 2.50 -13.38 2.03
C PHE A 252 2.69 -12.69 3.38
N ASP A 253 2.08 -11.51 3.53
CA ASP A 253 2.20 -10.68 4.72
C ASP A 253 0.96 -9.80 4.88
N SER A 254 0.73 -9.30 6.08
CA SER A 254 -0.26 -8.25 6.34
C SER A 254 -1.68 -8.57 5.82
N SER A 255 -2.08 -9.84 5.81
CA SER A 255 -3.34 -10.31 5.20
C SER A 255 -3.44 -10.03 3.68
N LYS A 256 -2.30 -10.12 2.99
CA LYS A 256 -2.15 -9.99 1.53
C LYS A 256 -1.27 -11.07 0.94
N PHE A 257 -1.48 -11.38 -0.33
CA PHE A 257 -0.62 -12.24 -1.13
C PHE A 257 -0.38 -11.64 -2.51
N SER A 258 0.84 -11.72 -3.05
CA SER A 258 1.10 -11.43 -4.46
C SER A 258 2.30 -12.20 -4.99
N PHE A 259 2.31 -12.48 -6.30
CA PHE A 259 3.50 -13.00 -6.96
C PHE A 259 4.54 -11.88 -7.14
N LYS A 260 5.81 -12.20 -6.93
CA LYS A 260 6.92 -11.23 -7.09
C LYS A 260 7.18 -10.88 -8.56
N GLU A 261 6.73 -11.73 -9.47
CA GLU A 261 6.91 -11.59 -10.91
C GLU A 261 5.70 -12.18 -11.65
N LEU A 262 5.67 -12.02 -12.98
CA LEU A 262 4.70 -12.69 -13.84
C LEU A 262 4.89 -14.21 -13.75
N VAL A 263 3.79 -14.96 -13.67
CA VAL A 263 3.83 -16.42 -13.54
C VAL A 263 2.91 -17.10 -14.55
N GLU A 264 3.25 -18.33 -14.92
CA GLU A 264 2.47 -19.13 -15.87
C GLU A 264 1.59 -20.15 -15.14
N ASN A 265 0.45 -20.50 -15.76
CA ASN A 265 -0.49 -21.51 -15.24
C ASN A 265 0.20 -22.83 -14.81
N SER A 266 1.22 -23.25 -15.55
CA SER A 266 1.97 -24.49 -15.31
C SER A 266 2.72 -24.51 -13.98
N GLN A 267 3.04 -23.35 -13.43
CA GLN A 267 3.81 -23.20 -12.18
C GLN A 267 2.94 -23.42 -10.94
N TYR A 268 1.63 -23.14 -11.02
CA TYR A 268 0.69 -23.24 -9.91
C TYR A 268 -0.60 -23.97 -10.32
N PRO A 269 -0.53 -25.27 -10.65
CA PRO A 269 -1.66 -26.02 -11.20
C PRO A 269 -2.83 -26.12 -10.22
N SER A 270 -2.57 -26.24 -8.91
CA SER A 270 -3.61 -26.33 -7.87
C SER A 270 -4.43 -25.04 -7.78
N LEU A 271 -3.76 -23.89 -7.69
CA LEU A 271 -4.43 -22.58 -7.68
C LEU A 271 -5.18 -22.32 -9.00
N THR A 272 -4.55 -22.64 -10.14
CA THR A 272 -5.16 -22.46 -11.47
C THR A 272 -6.42 -23.32 -11.63
N SER A 273 -6.40 -24.55 -11.13
CA SER A 273 -7.53 -25.48 -11.24
C SER A 273 -8.72 -25.06 -10.36
N GLN A 274 -8.46 -24.67 -9.11
CA GLN A 274 -9.51 -24.32 -8.14
C GLN A 274 -10.04 -22.90 -8.34
N TYR A 275 -9.16 -21.94 -8.65
CA TYR A 275 -9.49 -20.52 -8.76
C TYR A 275 -8.93 -19.91 -10.07
N PRO A 276 -9.35 -20.38 -11.26
CA PRO A 276 -8.75 -19.99 -12.53
C PRO A 276 -8.80 -18.48 -12.81
N LYS A 277 -9.91 -17.82 -12.45
CA LYS A 277 -10.08 -16.37 -12.66
C LYS A 277 -9.23 -15.53 -11.71
N ALA A 278 -9.13 -15.95 -10.45
CA ALA A 278 -8.26 -15.26 -9.50
C ALA A 278 -6.79 -15.48 -9.87
N PHE A 279 -6.42 -16.66 -10.36
CA PHE A 279 -5.09 -16.91 -10.90
C PHE A 279 -4.77 -16.00 -12.10
N ASP A 280 -5.69 -15.87 -13.06
CA ASP A 280 -5.50 -14.97 -14.22
C ASP A 280 -5.18 -13.53 -13.79
N ILE A 281 -5.81 -13.05 -12.71
CA ILE A 281 -5.48 -11.77 -12.07
C ILE A 281 -4.09 -11.82 -11.43
N LEU A 282 -3.87 -12.70 -10.46
CA LEU A 282 -2.64 -12.74 -9.67
C LEU A 282 -1.39 -12.99 -10.53
N SER A 283 -1.53 -13.75 -11.62
CA SER A 283 -0.45 -14.10 -12.53
C SER A 283 0.26 -12.91 -13.18
N LYS A 284 -0.36 -11.72 -13.13
CA LYS A 284 0.19 -10.45 -13.63
C LYS A 284 1.32 -9.88 -12.77
N GLY A 285 1.57 -10.43 -11.58
CA GLY A 285 2.71 -10.10 -10.72
C GLY A 285 2.42 -8.98 -9.72
N LEU A 286 3.43 -8.15 -9.42
CA LEU A 286 3.48 -7.25 -8.24
C LEU A 286 2.35 -6.21 -8.09
N LEU A 287 1.62 -5.89 -9.16
CA LEU A 287 0.49 -4.95 -9.11
C LEU A 287 -0.85 -5.68 -8.96
N SER A 288 -0.84 -7.01 -8.94
CA SER A 288 -1.99 -7.85 -8.66
C SER A 288 -1.84 -8.51 -7.30
N GLU A 289 -2.78 -8.22 -6.40
CA GLU A 289 -2.72 -8.65 -5.01
C GLU A 289 -4.02 -9.38 -4.63
N LEU A 290 -3.90 -10.42 -3.82
CA LEU A 290 -5.01 -11.02 -3.10
C LEU A 290 -5.10 -10.37 -1.72
N TYR A 291 -6.29 -9.88 -1.37
CA TYR A 291 -6.59 -9.37 -0.03
C TYR A 291 -7.44 -10.38 0.72
N PHE A 292 -7.00 -10.82 1.90
CA PHE A 292 -7.81 -11.61 2.81
C PHE A 292 -8.77 -10.67 3.56
N LEU A 293 -10.05 -11.01 3.56
CA LEU A 293 -11.16 -10.21 4.08
C LEU A 293 -11.82 -10.96 5.25
N GLY A 294 -12.67 -10.23 5.96
CA GLY A 294 -13.34 -10.72 7.15
C GLY A 294 -12.40 -10.87 8.35
N LYS A 295 -12.97 -11.40 9.44
CA LYS A 295 -12.21 -11.88 10.59
C LYS A 295 -11.18 -12.91 10.15
N GLU A 296 -10.03 -12.92 10.82
CA GLU A 296 -8.95 -13.84 10.50
C GLU A 296 -9.41 -15.31 10.48
N ASP A 297 -9.33 -15.93 9.29
CA ASP A 297 -9.54 -17.36 9.07
C ASP A 297 -8.19 -18.02 8.77
N VAL A 298 -7.51 -18.47 9.82
CA VAL A 298 -6.20 -19.13 9.74
C VAL A 298 -6.26 -20.37 8.85
N ARG A 299 -7.36 -21.15 8.92
CA ARG A 299 -7.50 -22.38 8.11
C ARG A 299 -7.61 -22.06 6.64
N PHE A 300 -8.36 -21.01 6.28
CA PHE A 300 -8.43 -20.53 4.91
C PHE A 300 -7.06 -20.04 4.41
N LYS A 301 -6.33 -19.24 5.19
CA LYS A 301 -4.97 -18.79 4.84
C LYS A 301 -4.02 -19.98 4.58
N ILE A 302 -4.03 -20.99 5.46
CA ILE A 302 -3.23 -22.22 5.29
C ILE A 302 -3.65 -22.98 4.02
N SER A 303 -4.96 -23.15 3.83
CA SER A 303 -5.52 -23.84 2.65
C SER A 303 -5.10 -23.15 1.36
N PHE A 304 -5.11 -21.81 1.34
CA PHE A 304 -4.62 -21.03 0.20
C PHE A 304 -3.13 -21.22 -0.03
N LEU A 305 -2.29 -21.15 1.02
CA LEU A 305 -0.84 -21.37 0.90
C LEU A 305 -0.53 -22.75 0.30
N ASN A 306 -1.27 -23.79 0.67
CA ASN A 306 -1.12 -25.13 0.10
C ASN A 306 -1.41 -25.19 -1.41
N LEU A 307 -2.13 -24.22 -1.99
CA LEU A 307 -2.37 -24.14 -3.45
C LEU A 307 -1.19 -23.56 -4.22
N VAL A 308 -0.34 -22.77 -3.55
CA VAL A 308 0.78 -22.03 -4.15
C VAL A 308 2.14 -22.59 -3.75
N LEU A 309 2.16 -23.61 -2.90
CA LEU A 309 3.38 -24.29 -2.48
C LEU A 309 3.55 -25.63 -3.22
N PRO A 310 4.79 -26.12 -3.38
CA PRO A 310 5.03 -27.47 -3.84
C PRO A 310 4.32 -28.50 -2.97
N GLU A 311 3.79 -29.55 -3.58
CA GLU A 311 3.09 -30.63 -2.87
C GLU A 311 3.98 -31.24 -1.76
N GLY A 312 3.40 -31.45 -0.58
CA GLY A 312 4.11 -31.98 0.59
C GLY A 312 4.99 -30.98 1.34
N THR A 313 4.97 -29.69 0.98
CA THR A 313 5.68 -28.64 1.73
C THR A 313 5.07 -28.46 3.12
N ASN A 314 5.78 -28.90 4.17
CA ASN A 314 5.39 -28.62 5.55
C ASN A 314 5.92 -27.23 5.97
N ILE A 315 5.05 -26.22 5.97
CA ILE A 315 5.40 -24.86 6.43
C ILE A 315 5.47 -24.73 7.95
N PHE A 316 4.96 -25.69 8.71
CA PHE A 316 4.91 -25.66 10.19
C PHE A 316 6.12 -26.27 10.87
N LYS A 317 7.02 -26.90 10.11
CA LYS A 317 8.21 -27.53 10.66
C LYS A 317 9.13 -26.48 11.28
N ASP A 318 9.54 -26.72 12.54
CA ASP A 318 10.49 -25.90 13.29
C ASP A 318 10.01 -24.44 13.47
N ILE A 319 8.70 -24.25 13.61
CA ILE A 319 8.08 -22.95 13.92
C ILE A 319 7.88 -22.81 15.42
N THR A 320 8.23 -21.65 15.97
CA THR A 320 7.92 -21.32 17.36
C THR A 320 6.71 -20.39 17.43
N ILE A 321 5.66 -20.84 18.10
CA ILE A 321 4.51 -20.00 18.48
C ILE A 321 4.87 -19.29 19.79
N PRO A 322 4.96 -17.95 19.80
CA PRO A 322 5.22 -17.20 21.03
C PRO A 322 4.09 -17.36 22.05
N ALA A 323 4.41 -17.23 23.34
CA ALA A 323 3.42 -17.26 24.43
C ALA A 323 2.27 -16.27 24.28
N ALA A 324 2.51 -15.11 23.66
CA ALA A 324 1.47 -14.10 23.40
C ALA A 324 0.43 -14.56 22.36
N SER A 325 0.83 -15.48 21.47
CA SER A 325 0.03 -16.01 20.36
C SER A 325 -0.50 -17.41 20.63
N SER A 326 -0.29 -17.97 21.83
CA SER A 326 -0.76 -19.31 22.17
C SER A 326 -2.01 -19.27 23.06
N LYS A 327 -2.80 -20.34 22.98
CA LYS A 327 -4.04 -20.48 23.76
C LYS A 327 -3.79 -20.67 25.26
N ASP A 328 -2.65 -21.25 25.62
CA ASP A 328 -2.30 -21.57 27.01
C ASP A 328 -1.26 -20.61 27.61
N GLY A 329 -0.83 -19.59 26.86
CA GLY A 329 0.15 -18.60 27.31
C GLY A 329 1.58 -19.15 27.43
N GLN A 330 1.88 -20.30 26.81
CA GLN A 330 3.22 -20.89 26.75
C GLN A 330 3.78 -20.85 25.34
N GLU A 331 5.11 -20.84 25.23
CA GLU A 331 5.78 -20.96 23.94
C GLU A 331 5.75 -22.43 23.47
N HIS A 332 5.44 -22.65 22.19
CA HIS A 332 5.39 -23.99 21.60
C HIS A 332 6.23 -24.08 20.34
N LEU A 333 7.17 -25.02 20.31
CA LEU A 333 7.83 -25.44 19.07
C LEU A 333 6.94 -26.49 18.40
N VAL A 334 6.43 -26.16 17.21
CA VAL A 334 5.53 -27.03 16.45
C VAL A 334 6.24 -27.68 15.27
N GLN A 335 5.72 -28.81 14.84
CA GLN A 335 6.25 -29.64 13.76
C GLN A 335 5.22 -29.96 12.68
N SER A 336 3.92 -29.74 12.95
CA SER A 336 2.83 -30.00 12.02
C SER A 336 1.72 -28.94 12.06
N GLU A 337 0.85 -29.00 11.06
CA GLU A 337 -0.36 -28.16 11.00
C GLU A 337 -1.27 -28.44 12.20
N GLU A 338 -1.43 -29.70 12.59
CA GLU A 338 -2.27 -30.10 13.73
C GLU A 338 -1.77 -29.51 15.04
N GLU A 339 -0.46 -29.58 15.29
CA GLU A 339 0.17 -28.97 16.46
C GLU A 339 0.02 -27.44 16.43
N PHE A 340 0.23 -26.82 15.26
CA PHE A 340 0.06 -25.38 15.11
C PHE A 340 -1.36 -24.94 15.46
N LEU A 341 -2.37 -25.59 14.88
CA LEU A 341 -3.78 -25.26 15.11
C LEU A 341 -4.24 -25.59 16.54
N GLN A 342 -3.62 -26.57 17.18
CA GLN A 342 -3.87 -26.91 18.58
C GLN A 342 -3.46 -25.76 19.51
N TYR A 343 -2.26 -25.18 19.32
CA TYR A 343 -1.70 -24.19 20.24
C TYR A 343 -1.93 -22.74 19.83
N TYR A 344 -1.99 -22.43 18.53
CA TYR A 344 -2.14 -21.06 18.04
C TYR A 344 -3.49 -20.46 18.41
N LYS A 345 -3.46 -19.22 18.92
CA LYS A 345 -4.61 -18.38 19.23
C LYS A 345 -4.74 -17.33 18.12
N SER A 346 -5.82 -17.40 17.35
CA SER A 346 -6.11 -16.36 16.36
C SER A 346 -6.41 -15.03 17.06
N SER A 347 -6.05 -13.93 16.39
CA SER A 347 -6.35 -12.56 16.82
C SER A 347 -7.83 -12.32 17.15
N THR A 348 -8.73 -13.16 16.65
CA THR A 348 -10.19 -13.04 16.80
C THR A 348 -10.79 -13.89 17.93
N GLU A 349 -10.03 -14.79 18.55
CA GLU A 349 -10.50 -15.64 19.67
C GLU A 349 -10.45 -14.93 21.04
N GLY A 350 -10.12 -13.64 21.06
CA GLY A 350 -9.85 -12.85 22.28
C GLY A 350 -10.84 -11.73 22.61
N GLU A 351 -11.95 -11.57 21.87
CA GLU A 351 -13.00 -10.56 22.16
C GLU A 351 -14.31 -11.17 22.65
#